data_AF-A0A7G6VZT7-F1
#
_entry.id   AF-A0A7G6VZT7-F1
#
_cell.length_a   1.000
_cell.length_b   1.000
_cell.length_c   1.000
_cell.angle_alpha   90.00
_cell.angle_beta   90.00
_cell.angle_gamma   90.00
#
_symmetry.space_group_name_H-M   'P 1'
#
loop_
_entity.id
_entity.type
_entity.pdbx_description
1 polymer ?
#
loop_
_entity_poly.entity_id
_entity_poly.type
_entity_poly.pdbx_seq_one_letter_code
_entity_poly.pdbx_strand_id
1 'polypeptide(L)' 'MAEAFVRTMKRDYVRIAENPDARAVISQLPRWFHHYNTVLPHRALGYLAPREYINRSTSEELSRN' A
#
# COMPACT_ATOMS: atom_id res chain seq x y z
N MET A 1 -7.82 -0.60 12.23
CA MET A 1 -7.47 -0.58 10.78
C MET A 1 -6.40 0.47 10.48
N ALA A 2 -6.65 1.76 10.77
CA ALA A 2 -5.70 2.84 10.48
C ALA A 2 -4.34 2.70 11.19
N GLU A 3 -4.32 2.19 12.44
CA GLU A 3 -3.08 2.02 13.20
C GLU A 3 -2.09 1.04 12.54
N ALA A 4 -2.58 -0.11 12.07
CA ALA A 4 -1.74 -1.11 11.39
C ALA A 4 -1.17 -0.56 10.07
N PHE A 5 -1.95 0.23 9.35
CA PHE A 5 -1.49 0.93 8.15
C PHE A 5 -0.37 1.93 8.47
N VAL A 6 -0.58 2.82 9.45
CA VAL A 6 0.44 3.82 9.85
C VAL A 6 1.71 3.13 10.35
N ARG A 7 1.59 2.03 11.09
CA ARG A 7 2.75 1.24 11.55
C ARG A 7 3.54 0.69 10.37
N THR A 8 2.88 0.17 9.34
CA THR A 8 3.53 -0.32 8.12
C THR A 8 4.22 0.81 7.37
N MET A 9 3.55 1.95 7.19
CA MET A 9 4.12 3.13 6.54
C MET A 9 5.38 3.64 7.26
N LYS A 10 5.34 3.73 8.59
CA LYS A 10 6.50 4.17 9.39
C LYS A 10 7.66 3.18 9.31
N ARG A 11 7.38 1.88 9.41
CA ARG A 11 8.40 0.82 9.43
C ARG A 11 9.11 0.66 8.09
N ASP A 12 8.34 0.60 7.00
CA ASP A 12 8.82 0.16 5.69
C ASP A 12 9.23 1.32 4.78
N TYR A 13 8.76 2.54 5.06
CA TYR A 13 9.08 3.70 4.23
C TYR A 13 9.77 4.79 5.03
N VAL A 14 9.15 5.30 6.11
CA VAL A 14 9.72 6.43 6.85
C VAL A 14 11.07 6.08 7.48
N ARG A 15 11.20 4.91 8.11
CA ARG A 15 12.43 4.50 8.78
C ARG A 15 13.61 4.32 7.82
N ILE A 16 13.36 3.99 6.56
CA ILE A 16 14.41 3.74 5.56
C ILE A 16 14.68 4.96 4.66
N ALA A 17 13.78 5.95 4.67
CA ALA A 17 13.92 7.11 3.82
C ALA A 17 14.90 8.12 4.44
N GLU A 18 15.91 8.51 3.66
CA GLU A 18 16.84 9.59 3.99
C GLU A 18 16.16 10.96 3.79
N ASN A 19 15.22 11.29 4.68
CA ASN A 19 14.49 12.55 4.62
C ASN A 19 14.96 13.49 5.75
N PRO A 20 15.47 14.69 5.41
CA PRO A 20 16.02 15.60 6.41
C PRO A 20 14.95 16.29 7.28
N ASP A 21 13.70 16.37 6.81
CA ASP A 21 12.60 17.02 7.53
C ASP A 21 11.20 16.48 7.17
N ALA A 22 10.18 17.01 7.83
CA ALA A 22 8.79 16.61 7.63
C ALA A 22 8.24 16.93 6.23
N ARG A 23 8.66 18.02 5.58
CA ARG A 23 8.19 18.37 4.22
C ARG A 23 8.70 17.35 3.21
N ALA A 24 9.94 16.91 3.36
CA ALA A 24 10.52 15.85 2.55
C ALA A 24 9.79 14.51 2.74
N VAL A 25 9.36 14.18 3.96
CA VAL A 25 8.52 12.99 4.19
C VAL A 25 7.17 13.12 3.48
N ILE A 26 6.51 14.27 3.59
CA ILE A 26 5.19 14.50 3.00
C ILE A 26 5.24 14.40 1.47
N SER A 27 6.29 14.94 0.83
CA SER A 27 6.43 14.89 -0.63
C SER A 27 6.61 13.46 -1.16
N GLN A 28 7.07 12.53 -0.34
CA GLN A 28 7.28 11.12 -0.70
C GLN A 28 6.04 10.25 -0.52
N LEU A 29 5.04 10.71 0.24
CA LEU A 29 3.82 9.94 0.54
C LEU A 29 3.10 9.42 -0.72
N PRO A 30 2.91 10.21 -1.80
CA PRO A 30 2.25 9.71 -3.01
C PRO A 30 2.96 8.49 -3.61
N ARG A 31 4.31 8.51 -3.64
CA ARG A 31 5.11 7.39 -4.14
C ARG A 31 4.96 6.16 -3.26
N TRP A 32 5.02 6.34 -1.94
CA TRP A 32 4.89 5.22 -1.00
C TRP A 32 3.49 4.61 -0.99
N PHE A 33 2.45 5.44 -1.10
CA PHE A 33 1.08 4.96 -1.26
C PHE A 33 0.90 4.21 -2.57
N HIS A 34 1.50 4.70 -3.67
CA HIS A 34 1.49 3.97 -4.92
C HIS A 34 2.10 2.58 -4.74
N HIS A 35 3.33 2.51 -4.21
CA HIS A 35 4.04 1.24 -3.98
C HIS A 35 3.27 0.29 -3.06
N TYR A 36 2.71 0.80 -1.95
CA TYR A 36 1.87 0.01 -1.06
C TYR A 36 0.66 -0.59 -1.78
N ASN A 37 0.02 0.18 -2.65
CA ASN A 37 -1.20 -0.23 -3.34
C ASN A 37 -0.95 -1.10 -4.58
N THR A 38 0.22 -1.03 -5.22
CA THR A 38 0.49 -1.72 -6.49
C THR A 38 1.55 -2.81 -6.41
N VAL A 39 2.40 -2.83 -5.38
CA VAL A 39 3.57 -3.73 -5.33
C VAL A 39 3.59 -4.61 -4.10
N LEU A 40 3.24 -4.10 -2.91
CA LEU A 40 3.40 -4.87 -1.66
C LEU A 40 2.43 -6.07 -1.60
N PRO A 41 2.92 -7.31 -1.49
CA PRO A 41 2.05 -8.47 -1.33
C PRO A 41 1.52 -8.56 0.10
N HIS A 42 0.21 -8.71 0.25
CA HIS A 42 -0.42 -8.84 1.57
C HIS A 42 -0.90 -10.27 1.80
N ARG A 43 -0.42 -10.93 2.87
CA ARG A 43 -0.82 -12.30 3.22
C ARG A 43 -2.33 -12.47 3.34
N ALA A 44 -3.02 -11.50 3.94
CA ALA A 44 -4.49 -11.53 4.09
C ALA A 44 -5.24 -11.43 2.75
N LEU A 45 -4.59 -10.90 1.71
CA LEU A 45 -5.11 -10.78 0.34
C LEU A 45 -4.64 -11.94 -0.55
N GLY A 46 -4.14 -13.03 0.02
CA GLY A 46 -3.57 -14.14 -0.77
C GLY A 46 -2.25 -13.78 -1.45
N TYR A 47 -1.44 -12.93 -0.82
CA TYR A 47 -0.19 -12.38 -1.36
C TYR A 47 -0.35 -11.49 -2.60
N LEU A 48 -1.56 -10.99 -2.85
CA LEU A 48 -1.80 -9.94 -3.84
C LEU A 48 -1.53 -8.55 -3.27
N ALA A 49 -1.17 -7.61 -4.14
CA ALA A 49 -1.21 -6.19 -3.82
C ALA A 49 -2.67 -5.71 -3.71
N PRO A 50 -2.95 -4.61 -2.98
CA PRO A 50 -4.32 -4.14 -2.77
C PRO A 50 -5.09 -3.88 -4.08
N ARG A 51 -4.44 -3.30 -5.09
CA ARG A 51 -5.08 -3.05 -6.39
C ARG A 51 -5.29 -4.33 -7.19
N GLU A 52 -4.38 -5.29 -7.11
CA GLU A 52 -4.55 -6.59 -7.77
C GLU A 52 -5.74 -7.34 -7.17
N TYR A 53 -5.85 -7.33 -5.84
CA TYR A 53 -6.99 -7.91 -5.14
C TYR A 53 -8.31 -7.28 -5.59
N ILE A 54 -8.41 -5.96 -5.60
CA ILE A 54 -9.63 -5.24 -6.06
C ILE A 54 -9.97 -5.63 -7.50
N ASN A 55 -9.01 -5.54 -8.42
CA ASN A 55 -9.25 -5.86 -9.84
C ASN A 55 -9.73 -7.30 -10.03
N ARG A 56 -9.13 -8.25 -9.30
CA ARG A 56 -9.54 -9.65 -9.34
C ARG A 56 -10.95 -9.84 -8.79
N SER A 57 -11.25 -9.28 -7.62
CA SER A 57 -12.58 -9.38 -7.01
C SER A 57 -13.66 -8.78 -7.90
N THR A 58 -13.41 -7.61 -8.50
CA THR A 58 -14.34 -6.98 -9.45
C THR A 58 -14.56 -7.84 -10.70
N SER A 59 -13.50 -8.43 -11.25
CA SER A 59 -13.63 -9.35 -12.41
C SER A 59 -14.44 -10.60 -12.06
N GLU A 60 -14.24 -11.17 -10.87
CA GLU A 60 -14.98 -12.34 -10.39
C GLU A 60 -16.45 -12.03 -10.11
N GLU A 61 -16.78 -10.80 -9.74
CA GLU A 61 -18.16 -10.34 -9.56
C GLU A 61 -18.86 -10.13 -10.91
N LEU A 62 -18.20 -9.48 -11.88
CA LEU A 62 -18.73 -9.30 -13.23
C LEU A 62 -18.97 -10.62 -13.96
N SER A 63 -18.10 -11.62 -13.76
CA SER A 63 -18.26 -12.95 -14.36
C SER A 63 -19.39 -13.78 -13.72
N ARG A 64 -19.92 -13.38 -12.57
CA ARG A 64 -21.02 -14.08 -11.87
C ARG A 64 -22.41 -13.56 -12.24
N ASN A 65 -22.49 -12.41 -12.92
CA ASN A 65 -23.72 -11.84 -13.46
C ASN A 65 -23.92 -12.24 -14.93
#